data_AF-A0A5Q2MKC8-F1
#
_entry.id   AF-A0A5Q2MKC8-F1
#
_cell.length_a   1.000
_cell.length_b   1.000
_cell.length_c   1.000
_cell.angle_alpha   90.00
_cell.angle_beta   90.00
_cell.angle_gamma   90.00
#
_symmetry.space_group_name_H-M   'P 1'
#
loop_
_entity.id
_entity.type
_entity.pdbx_description
1 polymer ?
#
loop_
_entity_poly.entity_id
_entity_poly.type
_entity_poly.pdbx_seq_one_letter_code
_entity_poly.pdbx_strand_id
1 'polypeptide(L)'
;MRFTRLLPLAAAASMLLLTACSSDESPSEPTAAPSSSTATTAQPEPSPEPEAEAAPAPRPQPSGPPAETPKPGGRLLVYETDDVNGVNIASAADTARLTGAPEDFKAFVLAELARAQKSPEPGCSEKPQVYVSRVDTRGWAAGGRLVPQCGGTASLWAKPGGTWKEVWSGQQLTDCATLETYDFPADVVGGTCLDGEDERPYTPKSQ
;
A
#
# COMPACT_ATOMS: atom_id res chain seq x y z
N MET A 1 -4.88 -34.45 40.88
CA MET A 1 -4.86 -35.65 40.02
C MET A 1 -4.07 -35.33 38.77
N ARG A 2 -2.93 -36.00 38.57
CA ARG A 2 -2.00 -35.80 37.45
C ARG A 2 -2.43 -36.71 36.29
N PHE A 3 -2.55 -36.17 35.09
CA PHE A 3 -2.56 -36.97 33.87
C PHE A 3 -1.44 -36.51 32.95
N THR A 4 -0.29 -37.16 33.15
CA THR A 4 0.81 -37.23 32.19
C THR A 4 0.33 -38.08 31.00
N ARG A 5 0.31 -37.52 29.79
CA ARG A 5 0.26 -38.31 28.56
C ARG A 5 1.50 -38.00 27.74
N LEU A 6 2.33 -39.03 27.60
CA LEU A 6 3.50 -39.13 26.74
C LEU A 6 3.13 -39.88 25.45
N LEU A 7 3.89 -39.57 24.39
CA LEU A 7 4.16 -40.32 23.14
C LEU A 7 3.20 -40.16 21.94
N PRO A 8 3.67 -40.35 20.68
CA PRO A 8 5.06 -40.50 20.17
C PRO A 8 5.42 -39.57 18.98
N LEU A 9 6.73 -39.45 18.72
CA LEU A 9 7.31 -39.00 17.44
C LEU A 9 6.87 -39.93 16.30
N ALA A 10 6.49 -39.34 15.17
CA ALA A 10 6.55 -39.98 13.86
C ALA A 10 7.42 -39.14 12.94
N ALA A 11 8.63 -39.63 12.67
CA ALA A 11 9.48 -39.14 11.60
C ALA A 11 9.01 -39.76 10.29
N ALA A 12 8.66 -38.94 9.30
CA ALA A 12 8.46 -39.38 7.93
C ALA A 12 9.33 -38.50 7.02
N ALA A 13 10.46 -39.06 6.62
CA ALA A 13 11.24 -38.58 5.49
C ALA A 13 10.42 -38.85 4.21
N SER A 14 10.31 -37.86 3.33
CA SER A 14 9.80 -38.09 1.98
C SER A 14 10.61 -37.28 0.98
N MET A 15 11.04 -38.03 -0.02
CA MET A 15 12.12 -37.81 -0.97
C MET A 15 11.87 -36.66 -1.95
N LEU A 16 12.96 -36.00 -2.33
CA LEU A 16 13.07 -35.24 -3.57
C LEU A 16 12.78 -36.14 -4.78
N LEU A 17 11.92 -35.67 -5.68
CA LEU A 17 11.90 -36.10 -7.07
C LEU A 17 11.97 -34.84 -7.95
N LEU A 18 13.15 -34.65 -8.56
CA LEU A 18 13.38 -33.77 -9.69
C LEU A 18 12.81 -34.45 -10.95
N THR A 19 11.78 -33.88 -11.55
CA THR A 19 11.37 -34.23 -12.92
C THR A 19 11.51 -33.00 -13.80
N ALA A 20 12.66 -32.95 -14.49
CA ALA A 20 12.82 -32.18 -15.70
C ALA A 20 12.09 -32.90 -16.84
N CYS A 21 11.16 -32.22 -17.52
CA CYS A 21 10.65 -32.65 -18.81
C CYS A 21 10.80 -31.49 -19.79
N SER A 22 11.88 -31.60 -20.57
CA SER A 22 12.14 -30.86 -21.80
C SER A 22 11.46 -31.60 -22.96
N SER A 23 10.80 -30.88 -23.87
CA SER A 23 10.40 -31.29 -25.24
C SER A 23 10.00 -29.97 -25.94
N ASP A 24 10.85 -29.29 -26.72
CA ASP A 24 11.40 -29.66 -28.05
C ASP A 24 10.25 -29.90 -29.07
N GLU A 25 9.74 -28.83 -29.70
CA GLU A 25 10.15 -28.28 -31.01
C GLU A 25 9.46 -28.99 -32.19
N SER A 26 8.73 -28.22 -33.03
CA SER A 26 8.88 -28.30 -34.48
C SER A 26 8.09 -27.22 -35.24
N PRO A 27 8.56 -26.84 -36.44
CA PRO A 27 8.33 -25.54 -37.07
C PRO A 27 7.38 -25.61 -38.29
N SER A 28 6.90 -24.46 -38.76
CA SER A 28 6.49 -24.20 -40.16
C SER A 28 6.30 -22.70 -40.40
N GLU A 29 7.30 -22.05 -41.01
CA GLU A 29 7.11 -20.96 -41.98
C GLU A 29 6.75 -21.57 -43.35
N PRO A 30 6.43 -20.83 -44.45
CA PRO A 30 6.40 -19.37 -44.66
C PRO A 30 5.08 -18.88 -45.31
N THR A 31 4.89 -17.57 -45.51
CA THR A 31 4.43 -16.98 -46.79
C THR A 31 4.45 -15.45 -46.73
N ALA A 32 5.14 -14.88 -47.72
CA ALA A 32 5.35 -13.46 -47.93
C ALA A 32 4.12 -12.74 -48.54
N ALA A 33 4.10 -11.43 -48.28
CA ALA A 33 3.30 -10.30 -48.82
C ALA A 33 3.04 -10.34 -50.36
N PRO A 34 2.11 -9.54 -50.97
CA PRO A 34 2.04 -8.07 -50.83
C PRO A 34 0.68 -7.36 -51.06
N SER A 35 0.74 -6.01 -50.99
CA SER A 35 -0.02 -5.00 -51.77
C SER A 35 -1.28 -4.32 -51.18
N SER A 36 -1.04 -3.07 -50.76
CA SER A 36 -1.53 -1.80 -51.35
C SER A 36 -3.03 -1.45 -51.46
N SER A 37 -3.31 -0.28 -50.88
CA SER A 37 -4.13 0.84 -51.38
C SER A 37 -5.66 0.69 -51.48
N THR A 38 -6.38 1.54 -50.75
CA THR A 38 -7.19 2.62 -51.35
C THR A 38 -7.65 3.61 -50.28
N ALA A 39 -7.33 4.89 -50.52
CA ALA A 39 -8.02 6.01 -49.90
C ALA A 39 -9.46 6.08 -50.43
N THR A 40 -10.43 6.38 -49.57
CA THR A 40 -11.75 6.83 -50.00
C THR A 40 -12.14 8.07 -49.22
N THR A 41 -12.26 9.15 -49.98
CA THR A 41 -12.82 10.45 -49.63
C THR A 41 -14.35 10.36 -49.64
N ALA A 42 -15.01 10.82 -48.58
CA ALA A 42 -16.41 11.25 -48.56
C ALA A 42 -16.48 12.47 -47.63
N GLN A 43 -16.39 13.68 -48.18
CA GLN A 43 -17.45 14.59 -48.64
C GLN A 43 -18.32 15.17 -47.48
N PRO A 44 -18.41 16.51 -47.37
CA PRO A 44 -19.07 17.20 -46.27
C PRO A 44 -20.58 17.41 -46.53
N GLU A 45 -21.36 17.37 -45.47
CA GLU A 45 -22.77 17.81 -45.45
C GLU A 45 -23.07 18.59 -44.14
N PRO A 46 -24.15 19.39 -44.13
CA PRO A 46 -24.07 20.82 -43.82
C PRO A 46 -24.14 21.18 -42.33
N SER A 47 -23.57 22.36 -42.07
CA SER A 47 -23.64 23.13 -40.82
C SER A 47 -25.08 23.47 -40.44
N PRO A 48 -25.55 23.12 -39.24
CA PRO A 48 -26.62 23.86 -38.59
C PRO A 48 -26.08 25.20 -38.05
N GLU A 49 -27.00 26.15 -38.05
CA GLU A 49 -26.96 27.55 -37.62
C GLU A 49 -26.56 27.71 -36.14
N PRO A 50 -25.84 28.77 -35.74
CA PRO A 50 -25.50 29.00 -34.35
C PRO A 50 -26.70 29.55 -33.58
N GLU A 51 -27.43 28.67 -32.89
CA GLU A 51 -28.23 29.10 -31.74
C GLU A 51 -27.28 29.62 -30.67
N ALA A 52 -27.52 30.86 -30.24
CA ALA A 52 -26.80 31.50 -29.15
C ALA A 52 -27.11 30.76 -27.85
N GLU A 53 -26.31 29.73 -27.56
CA GLU A 53 -26.34 28.99 -26.30
C GLU A 53 -25.84 29.91 -25.19
N ALA A 54 -26.70 30.09 -24.19
CA ALA A 54 -26.47 30.94 -23.04
C ALA A 54 -25.12 30.60 -22.37
N ALA A 55 -24.42 31.64 -21.92
CA ALA A 55 -23.18 31.50 -21.18
C ALA A 55 -23.35 30.46 -20.05
N PRO A 56 -22.44 29.47 -19.93
CA PRO A 56 -22.53 28.48 -18.87
C PRO A 56 -22.46 29.20 -17.52
N ALA A 57 -23.45 28.95 -16.67
CA ALA A 57 -23.39 29.33 -15.26
C ALA A 57 -22.07 28.78 -14.66
N PRO A 58 -21.39 29.54 -13.79
CA PRO A 58 -20.15 29.07 -13.17
C PRO A 58 -20.43 27.75 -12.45
N ARG A 59 -19.75 26.68 -12.89
CA ARG A 59 -19.74 25.42 -12.13
C ARG A 59 -19.20 25.72 -10.73
N PRO A 60 -19.82 25.22 -9.65
CA PRO A 60 -19.20 25.26 -8.34
C PRO A 60 -17.85 24.54 -8.45
N GLN A 61 -16.76 25.28 -8.24
CA GLN A 61 -15.44 24.68 -8.10
C GLN A 61 -15.49 23.70 -6.92
N PRO A 62 -14.99 22.46 -7.06
CA PRO A 62 -14.68 21.65 -5.90
C PRO A 62 -13.75 22.48 -5.02
N SER A 63 -14.19 22.79 -3.80
CA SER A 63 -13.30 23.33 -2.78
C SER A 63 -12.12 22.35 -2.68
N GLY A 64 -10.95 22.78 -3.18
CA GLY A 64 -9.73 22.04 -2.96
C GLY A 64 -9.54 21.80 -1.45
N PRO A 65 -8.82 20.74 -1.05
CA PRO A 65 -8.47 20.53 0.34
C PRO A 65 -7.89 21.83 0.92
N PRO A 66 -8.28 22.26 2.14
CA PRO A 66 -7.63 23.39 2.78
C PRO A 66 -6.13 23.18 2.75
N ALA A 67 -5.38 24.15 2.21
CA ALA A 67 -3.93 24.15 2.30
C ALA A 67 -3.56 24.32 3.78
N GLU A 68 -3.29 23.20 4.46
CA GLU A 68 -2.76 23.24 5.81
C GLU A 68 -1.37 23.85 5.75
N THR A 69 -1.18 24.93 6.50
CA THR A 69 0.12 25.59 6.65
C THR A 69 1.08 24.60 7.32
N PRO A 70 2.24 24.28 6.72
CA PRO A 70 3.21 23.35 7.33
C PRO A 70 3.63 23.87 8.70
N LYS A 71 3.40 23.06 9.74
CA LYS A 71 3.89 23.37 11.08
C LYS A 71 5.41 23.13 11.11
N PRO A 72 6.26 24.13 11.41
CA PRO A 72 7.70 23.91 11.47
C PRO A 72 8.05 22.92 12.58
N GLY A 73 8.97 21.99 12.32
CA GLY A 73 9.62 21.17 13.37
C GLY A 73 9.14 19.72 13.51
N GLY A 74 8.75 19.07 12.42
CA GLY A 74 8.55 17.62 12.38
C GLY A 74 9.74 16.83 12.91
N ARG A 75 9.49 15.75 13.65
CA ARG A 75 10.51 14.77 14.04
C ARG A 75 10.13 13.39 13.53
N LEU A 76 11.10 12.68 12.98
CA LEU A 76 10.99 11.26 12.70
C LEU A 76 11.21 10.44 13.98
N LEU A 77 10.26 9.58 14.30
CA LEU A 77 10.33 8.58 15.34
C LEU A 77 10.54 7.23 14.66
N VAL A 78 11.59 6.51 15.03
CA VAL A 78 11.91 5.19 14.51
C VAL A 78 11.82 4.19 15.65
N TYR A 79 11.04 3.12 15.44
CA TYR A 79 10.76 2.11 16.46
C TYR A 79 11.40 0.75 16.17
N GLU A 80 12.08 0.62 15.03
CA GLU A 80 12.74 -0.61 14.56
C GLU A 80 14.03 -0.93 15.34
N THR A 81 14.22 -0.37 16.54
CA THR A 81 15.46 -0.52 17.33
C THR A 81 15.62 -1.91 17.93
N ASP A 82 14.50 -2.53 18.32
CA ASP A 82 14.50 -3.80 19.07
C ASP A 82 13.74 -4.93 18.35
N ASP A 83 12.92 -4.60 17.35
CA ASP A 83 12.15 -5.53 16.53
C ASP A 83 12.10 -5.00 15.10
N VAL A 84 12.26 -5.88 14.11
CA VAL A 84 12.25 -5.50 12.68
C VAL A 84 10.92 -4.89 12.22
N ASN A 85 9.83 -5.15 12.93
CA ASN A 85 8.50 -4.57 12.67
C ASN A 85 8.21 -3.34 13.55
N GLY A 86 9.14 -2.95 14.43
CA GLY A 86 8.93 -1.88 15.40
C GLY A 86 7.99 -2.25 16.55
N VAL A 87 7.05 -1.36 16.90
CA VAL A 87 6.14 -1.59 18.02
C VAL A 87 4.91 -2.36 17.58
N ASN A 88 4.79 -3.61 18.01
CA ASN A 88 3.55 -4.40 17.91
C ASN A 88 2.50 -3.96 18.95
N ILE A 89 1.31 -3.62 18.49
CA ILE A 89 0.14 -3.16 19.26
C ILE A 89 -0.93 -4.25 19.18
N ALA A 90 -1.07 -5.02 20.26
CA ALA A 90 -2.08 -6.07 20.38
C ALA A 90 -3.28 -5.63 21.24
N SER A 91 -3.10 -4.56 22.02
CA SER A 91 -4.07 -4.01 22.96
C SER A 91 -3.94 -2.49 23.09
N ALA A 92 -4.90 -1.88 23.78
CA ALA A 92 -4.85 -0.44 24.03
C ALA A 92 -3.61 0.01 24.82
N ALA A 93 -3.18 -0.81 25.79
CA ALA A 93 -2.04 -0.49 26.64
C ALA A 93 -0.71 -0.40 25.86
N ASP A 94 -0.58 -1.15 24.77
CA ASP A 94 0.66 -1.20 23.99
C ASP A 94 0.98 0.14 23.31
N THR A 95 -0.02 1.00 23.09
CA THR A 95 0.19 2.34 22.51
C THR A 95 1.04 3.27 23.38
N ALA A 96 1.19 2.96 24.67
CA ALA A 96 2.15 3.64 25.54
C ALA A 96 3.61 3.49 25.05
N ARG A 97 3.91 2.43 24.28
CA ARG A 97 5.23 2.19 23.69
C ARG A 97 5.53 3.10 22.49
N LEU A 98 4.51 3.71 21.87
CA LEU A 98 4.66 4.71 20.80
C LEU A 98 5.10 6.07 21.38
N THR A 99 6.27 6.07 22.01
CA THR A 99 6.79 7.21 22.78
C THR A 99 7.06 8.39 21.85
N GLY A 100 6.47 9.54 22.17
CA GLY A 100 6.60 10.76 21.37
C GLY A 100 5.68 10.86 20.16
N ALA A 101 4.94 9.80 19.82
CA ALA A 101 3.93 9.88 18.76
C ALA A 101 2.77 10.80 19.17
N PRO A 102 2.14 11.52 18.21
CA PRO A 102 0.95 12.32 18.48
C PRO A 102 -0.20 11.47 19.07
N GLU A 103 -0.95 12.04 20.01
CA GLU A 103 -2.08 11.33 20.64
C GLU A 103 -3.18 10.95 19.64
N ASP A 104 -3.42 11.79 18.63
CA ASP A 104 -4.38 11.46 17.57
C ASP A 104 -3.92 10.30 16.67
N PHE A 105 -2.62 10.13 16.47
CA PHE A 105 -2.06 8.96 15.78
C PHE A 105 -2.24 7.69 16.61
N LYS A 106 -1.97 7.76 17.93
CA LYS A 106 -2.23 6.61 18.84
C LYS A 106 -3.71 6.22 18.81
N ALA A 107 -4.62 7.19 18.86
CA ALA A 107 -6.05 6.93 18.76
C ALA A 107 -6.43 6.30 17.40
N PHE A 108 -5.82 6.76 16.30
CA PHE A 108 -5.99 6.17 14.98
C PHE A 108 -5.53 4.70 14.92
N VAL A 109 -4.35 4.38 15.47
CA VAL A 109 -3.82 3.01 15.55
C VAL A 109 -4.74 2.09 16.36
N LEU A 110 -5.33 2.57 17.46
CA LEU A 110 -6.32 1.79 18.22
C LEU A 110 -7.58 1.51 17.40
N ALA A 111 -8.01 2.47 16.59
CA ALA A 111 -9.15 2.27 15.70
C ALA A 111 -8.83 1.25 14.60
N GLU A 112 -7.61 1.25 14.04
CA GLU A 112 -7.14 0.22 13.10
C GLU A 112 -7.11 -1.16 13.76
N LEU A 113 -6.55 -1.27 14.96
CA LEU A 113 -6.54 -2.54 15.70
C LEU A 113 -7.96 -3.09 15.93
N ALA A 114 -8.87 -2.22 16.36
CA ALA A 114 -10.27 -2.61 16.57
C ALA A 114 -10.97 -3.01 15.26
N ARG A 115 -10.62 -2.41 14.12
CA ARG A 115 -11.10 -2.85 12.79
C ARG A 115 -10.56 -4.22 12.45
N ALA A 116 -9.24 -4.42 12.56
CA ALA A 116 -8.57 -5.67 12.25
C ALA A 116 -9.12 -6.84 13.08
N GLN A 117 -9.37 -6.63 14.37
CA GLN A 117 -9.83 -7.69 15.28
C GLN A 117 -11.33 -8.06 15.11
N LYS A 118 -12.13 -7.28 14.37
CA LYS A 118 -13.53 -7.61 14.08
C LYS A 118 -13.69 -8.70 13.03
N SER A 119 -12.68 -8.90 12.19
CA SER A 119 -12.71 -9.83 11.07
C SER A 119 -11.52 -10.80 11.17
N PRO A 120 -11.59 -11.81 12.06
CA PRO A 120 -10.52 -12.78 12.19
C PRO A 120 -10.30 -13.53 10.87
N GLU A 121 -9.04 -13.73 10.51
CA GLU A 121 -8.66 -14.43 9.28
C GLU A 121 -8.90 -15.94 9.43
N PRO A 122 -9.59 -16.60 8.48
CA PRO A 122 -9.80 -18.05 8.53
C PRO A 122 -8.47 -18.81 8.57
N GLY A 123 -8.36 -19.74 9.53
CA GLY A 123 -7.13 -20.53 9.73
C GLY A 123 -6.12 -19.88 10.69
N CYS A 124 -6.35 -18.65 11.14
CA CYS A 124 -5.50 -17.97 12.10
C CYS A 124 -6.07 -18.08 13.52
N SER A 125 -5.29 -18.65 14.44
CA SER A 125 -5.68 -18.81 15.84
C SER A 125 -5.44 -17.58 16.70
N GLU A 126 -4.41 -16.80 16.37
CA GLU A 126 -4.07 -15.56 17.07
C GLU A 126 -4.82 -14.36 16.50
N LYS A 127 -4.98 -13.35 17.34
CA LYS A 127 -5.65 -12.10 16.95
C LYS A 127 -4.73 -11.24 16.07
N PRO A 128 -5.29 -10.53 15.08
CA PRO A 128 -4.56 -9.47 14.38
C PRO A 128 -4.03 -8.40 15.34
N GLN A 129 -2.85 -7.91 15.01
CA GLN A 129 -2.12 -6.82 15.64
C GLN A 129 -1.85 -5.73 14.61
N VAL A 130 -1.59 -4.52 15.07
CA VAL A 130 -1.05 -3.43 14.25
C VAL A 130 0.39 -3.21 14.69
N TYR A 131 1.33 -3.13 13.75
CA TYR A 131 2.70 -2.75 14.06
C TYR A 131 2.99 -1.34 13.52
N VAL A 132 3.83 -0.59 14.22
CA VAL A 132 4.27 0.75 13.80
C VAL A 132 5.79 0.77 13.79
N SER A 133 6.37 1.00 12.62
CA SER A 133 7.82 1.08 12.45
C SER A 133 8.33 2.52 12.51
N ARG A 134 7.64 3.46 11.86
CA ARG A 134 8.07 4.87 11.76
C ARG A 134 6.90 5.83 11.86
N VAL A 135 7.14 6.98 12.48
CA VAL A 135 6.19 8.11 12.55
C VAL A 135 6.93 9.41 12.34
N ASP A 136 6.62 10.13 11.28
CA ASP A 136 6.92 11.55 11.16
C ASP A 136 5.76 12.35 11.77
N THR A 137 6.08 13.13 12.81
CA THR A 137 5.07 13.91 13.56
C THR A 137 4.37 14.98 12.75
N ARG A 138 4.79 15.24 11.50
CA ARG A 138 4.09 16.12 10.56
C ARG A 138 2.84 15.49 9.95
N GLY A 139 2.69 14.16 10.01
CA GLY A 139 1.49 13.49 9.49
C GLY A 139 1.75 12.31 8.57
N TRP A 140 2.91 11.64 8.68
CA TRP A 140 3.21 10.41 7.93
C TRP A 140 3.64 9.31 8.87
N ALA A 141 3.27 8.07 8.57
CA ALA A 141 3.70 6.92 9.34
C ALA A 141 3.75 5.66 8.46
N ALA A 142 4.59 4.72 8.87
CA ALA A 142 4.74 3.40 8.26
C ALA A 142 4.59 2.32 9.33
N GLY A 143 4.05 1.18 8.91
CA GLY A 143 3.80 0.03 9.77
C GLY A 143 2.97 -0.99 9.02
N GLY A 144 2.00 -1.60 9.67
CA GLY A 144 1.07 -2.50 9.00
C GLY A 144 0.23 -3.35 9.93
N ARG A 145 -0.42 -4.35 9.33
CA ARG A 145 -1.17 -5.38 10.07
C ARG A 145 -0.37 -6.66 10.10
N LEU A 146 -0.31 -7.29 11.26
CA LEU A 146 0.30 -8.59 11.45
C LEU A 146 -0.68 -9.50 12.17
N VAL A 147 -0.98 -10.65 11.59
CA VAL A 147 -1.54 -11.77 12.33
C VAL A 147 -0.36 -12.68 12.63
N PRO A 148 -0.02 -12.93 13.92
CA PRO A 148 0.99 -13.95 14.25
C PRO A 148 0.68 -15.25 13.48
N GLN A 149 1.67 -16.10 13.20
CA GLN A 149 1.53 -17.34 12.40
C GLN A 149 0.93 -17.26 10.97
N CYS A 150 0.31 -16.15 10.58
CA CYS A 150 -0.40 -16.01 9.31
C CYS A 150 0.19 -14.93 8.39
N GLY A 151 1.12 -14.14 8.91
CA GLY A 151 1.76 -13.05 8.16
C GLY A 151 0.95 -11.77 8.24
N GLY A 152 1.19 -10.87 7.30
CA GLY A 152 0.68 -9.51 7.41
C GLY A 152 0.79 -8.71 6.12
N THR A 153 0.35 -7.47 6.21
CA THR A 153 0.54 -6.45 5.18
C THR A 153 1.32 -5.28 5.77
N ALA A 154 2.13 -4.64 4.94
CA ALA A 154 2.61 -3.30 5.24
C ALA A 154 1.48 -2.29 4.95
N SER A 155 1.48 -1.19 5.69
CA SER A 155 0.56 -0.08 5.52
C SER A 155 1.33 1.24 5.60
N LEU A 156 0.87 2.21 4.83
CA LEU A 156 1.26 3.60 4.98
C LEU A 156 0.08 4.42 5.43
N TRP A 157 0.33 5.32 6.38
CA TRP A 157 -0.66 6.24 6.90
C TRP A 157 -0.22 7.67 6.66
N ALA A 158 -1.17 8.50 6.23
CA ALA A 158 -0.96 9.92 6.05
C ALA A 158 -2.09 10.69 6.72
N LYS A 159 -1.86 11.98 6.98
CA LYS A 159 -2.81 12.87 7.65
C LYS A 159 -3.26 14.04 6.75
N PRO A 160 -3.84 13.80 5.56
CA PRO A 160 -4.28 14.89 4.70
C PRO A 160 -5.52 15.57 5.30
N GLY A 161 -5.49 16.90 5.40
CA GLY A 161 -6.58 17.67 6.00
C GLY A 161 -6.81 17.34 7.48
N GLY A 162 -5.73 17.07 8.22
CA GLY A 162 -5.77 16.95 9.68
C GLY A 162 -6.33 15.65 10.25
N THR A 163 -6.69 14.65 9.43
CA THR A 163 -7.16 13.33 9.92
C THR A 163 -6.34 12.19 9.36
N TRP A 164 -5.90 11.28 10.22
CA TRP A 164 -5.13 10.10 9.84
C TRP A 164 -5.97 9.12 9.03
N LYS A 165 -5.38 8.59 7.95
CA LYS A 165 -5.98 7.56 7.10
C LYS A 165 -4.92 6.60 6.59
N GLU A 166 -5.30 5.34 6.38
CA GLU A 166 -4.53 4.43 5.55
C GLU A 166 -4.64 4.87 4.09
N VAL A 167 -3.48 5.06 3.47
CA VAL A 167 -3.35 5.51 2.07
C VAL A 167 -2.81 4.43 1.16
N TRP A 168 -2.22 3.40 1.74
CA TRP A 168 -1.74 2.23 1.05
C TRP A 168 -1.66 1.06 2.02
N SER A 169 -1.96 -0.15 1.52
CA SER A 169 -1.68 -1.40 2.22
C SER A 169 -1.36 -2.48 1.19
N GLY A 170 -0.32 -3.28 1.44
CA GLY A 170 0.12 -4.32 0.53
C GLY A 170 1.31 -5.12 1.04
N GLN A 171 1.76 -6.06 0.20
CA GLN A 171 2.97 -6.85 0.45
C GLN A 171 4.12 -6.49 -0.52
N GLN A 172 3.84 -5.66 -1.52
CA GLN A 172 4.81 -5.19 -2.50
C GLN A 172 5.37 -3.83 -2.08
N LEU A 173 6.35 -3.32 -2.82
CA LEU A 173 6.74 -1.92 -2.71
C LEU A 173 5.55 -1.00 -3.04
N THR A 174 5.50 0.17 -2.40
CA THR A 174 4.45 1.16 -2.68
C THR A 174 4.66 1.79 -4.06
N ASP A 175 3.59 2.08 -4.77
CA ASP A 175 3.65 2.79 -6.05
C ASP A 175 4.08 4.26 -5.87
N CYS A 176 4.89 4.75 -6.79
CA CYS A 176 5.42 6.11 -6.76
C CYS A 176 4.29 7.15 -6.79
N ALA A 177 3.20 6.88 -7.53
CA ALA A 177 2.07 7.79 -7.62
C ALA A 177 1.42 8.04 -6.25
N THR A 178 1.26 7.00 -5.42
CA THR A 178 0.76 7.12 -4.05
C THR A 178 1.72 7.92 -3.18
N LEU A 179 3.02 7.62 -3.22
CA LEU A 179 4.01 8.36 -2.43
C LEU A 179 4.07 9.85 -2.80
N GLU A 180 3.97 10.17 -4.09
CA GLU A 180 3.95 11.54 -4.61
C GLU A 180 2.62 12.27 -4.36
N THR A 181 1.50 11.55 -4.32
CA THR A 181 0.17 12.12 -4.02
C THR A 181 0.07 12.58 -2.58
N TYR A 182 0.75 11.89 -1.66
CA TYR A 182 0.74 12.17 -0.23
C TYR A 182 2.02 12.83 0.27
N ASP A 183 2.94 13.18 -0.62
CA ASP A 183 4.23 13.83 -0.32
C ASP A 183 5.01 13.13 0.82
N PHE A 184 5.11 11.79 0.77
CA PHE A 184 5.80 11.03 1.81
C PHE A 184 7.30 11.39 1.91
N PRO A 185 7.85 11.60 3.11
CA PRO A 185 9.29 11.70 3.29
C PRO A 185 9.98 10.36 2.99
N ALA A 186 11.11 10.39 2.28
CA ALA A 186 11.90 9.19 2.00
C ALA A 186 12.38 8.49 3.28
N ASP A 187 12.61 9.23 4.36
CA ASP A 187 12.98 8.61 5.64
C ASP A 187 11.85 7.79 6.28
N VAL A 188 10.60 7.95 5.82
CA VAL A 188 9.45 7.13 6.26
C VAL A 188 9.29 5.90 5.37
N VAL A 189 9.42 6.05 4.04
CA VAL A 189 9.02 5.03 3.05
C VAL A 189 10.19 4.36 2.31
N GLY A 190 11.41 4.82 2.54
CA GLY A 190 12.60 4.39 1.80
C GLY A 190 12.89 5.24 0.57
N GLY A 191 13.91 4.83 -0.19
CA GLY A 191 14.43 5.56 -1.35
C GLY A 191 13.99 5.03 -2.71
N THR A 192 13.07 4.06 -2.76
CA THR A 192 12.56 3.45 -4.00
C THR A 192 11.05 3.21 -3.94
N CYS A 193 10.43 3.07 -5.11
CA CYS A 193 8.99 2.84 -5.29
C CYS A 193 8.71 2.14 -6.62
N LEU A 194 7.48 1.64 -6.81
CA LEU A 194 7.04 1.01 -8.07
C LEU A 194 6.44 2.02 -9.04
N ASP A 195 6.82 1.93 -10.31
CA ASP A 195 6.17 2.58 -11.44
C ASP A 195 5.70 1.49 -12.41
N GLY A 196 4.44 1.10 -12.29
CA GLY A 196 3.97 -0.15 -12.87
C GLY A 196 4.61 -1.37 -12.18
N GLU A 197 5.36 -2.16 -12.94
CA GLU A 197 6.10 -3.33 -12.43
C GLU A 197 7.59 -3.03 -12.17
N ASP A 198 8.06 -1.85 -12.58
CA ASP A 198 9.46 -1.45 -12.46
C ASP A 198 9.73 -0.74 -11.13
N GLU A 199 10.81 -1.12 -10.44
CA GLU A 199 11.31 -0.37 -9.28
C GLU A 199 12.16 0.81 -9.76
N ARG A 200 11.90 2.00 -9.21
CA ARG A 200 12.69 3.21 -9.49
C ARG A 200 13.03 3.99 -8.22
N PRO A 201 14.07 4.85 -8.25
CA PRO A 201 14.36 5.76 -7.14
C PRO A 201 13.17 6.68 -6.84
N TYR A 202 12.85 6.80 -5.55
CA TYR A 202 11.90 7.76 -5.02
C TYR A 202 12.65 8.98 -4.49
N THR A 203 12.30 10.16 -4.99
CA THR A 203 12.82 11.43 -4.49
C THR A 203 11.62 12.29 -4.09
N PRO A 204 11.41 12.57 -2.80
CA PRO A 204 10.32 13.43 -2.35
C PRO A 204 10.47 14.82 -2.98
N LYS A 205 9.35 15.48 -3.27
CA LYS A 205 9.37 16.92 -3.54
C LYS A 205 9.95 17.60 -2.30
N SER A 206 10.91 18.50 -2.49
CA SER A 206 11.56 19.21 -1.39
C SER A 206 10.51 19.82 -0.46
N GLN A 207 10.49 19.35 0.79
CA GLN A 207 9.59 19.85 1.84
C GLN A 207 10.17 21.07 2.55
#